data_AF-A0A1Y3B9S4-F1
#
_entry.id   AF-A0A1Y3B9S4-F1
#
_cell.length_a   1.000
_cell.length_b   1.000
_cell.length_c   1.000
_cell.angle_alpha   90.00
_cell.angle_beta   90.00
_cell.angle_gamma   90.00
#
_symmetry.space_group_name_H-M   'P 1'
#
loop_
_entity.id
_entity.type
_entity.pdbx_description
1 polymer ?
#
loop_
_entity_poly.entity_id
_entity_poly.type
_entity_poly.pdbx_seq_one_letter_code
_entity_poly.pdbx_strand_id
1 'polypeptide(L)'
;MPLAWYFKKQWEKEYGSNGKWKTYMCNKWFDRETFLDYFATTVFRCPCTMKQAQLDRGHFSPDLQCNVIDRKCDTFHRGALHCVKTGRPS
;
A
#
# COMPACT_ATOMS: atom_id res chain seq x y z
N MET A 1 4.42 -4.78 12.59
CA MET A 1 4.13 -5.93 13.49
C MET A 1 2.98 -5.56 14.42
N PRO A 2 1.72 -5.82 14.03
CA PRO A 2 0.61 -5.64 14.97
C PRO A 2 0.84 -6.58 16.16
N LEU A 3 0.72 -6.10 17.40
CA LEU A 3 0.84 -6.84 18.68
C LEU A 3 2.23 -7.06 19.29
N ALA A 4 3.23 -6.25 18.95
CA ALA A 4 4.58 -6.38 19.51
C ALA A 4 4.67 -6.29 21.06
N TRP A 5 3.77 -5.52 21.69
CA TRP A 5 3.72 -5.37 23.16
C TRP A 5 3.27 -6.65 23.86
N TYR A 6 2.39 -7.43 23.22
CA TYR A 6 1.82 -8.67 23.77
C TYR A 6 2.86 -9.78 23.80
N PHE A 7 3.61 -9.95 22.71
CA PHE A 7 4.63 -11.00 22.56
C PHE A 7 5.99 -10.64 23.17
N LYS A 8 6.14 -9.44 23.74
CA LYS A 8 7.41 -8.92 24.26
C LYS A 8 8.14 -9.93 25.15
N LYS A 9 7.45 -10.61 26.06
CA LYS A 9 8.05 -11.55 27.00
C LYS A 9 8.60 -12.82 26.33
N GLN A 10 7.96 -13.31 25.28
CA GLN A 10 8.49 -14.44 24.51
C GLN A 10 9.70 -13.99 23.68
N TRP A 11 9.60 -12.84 23.03
CA TRP A 11 10.69 -12.32 22.19
C TRP A 11 11.93 -11.90 22.96
N GLU A 12 11.79 -11.38 24.18
CA GLU A 12 12.93 -11.11 25.05
C GLU A 12 13.67 -12.40 25.46
N LYS A 13 12.96 -13.53 25.56
CA LYS A 13 13.56 -14.85 25.83
C LYS A 13 14.27 -15.42 24.61
N GLU A 14 13.66 -15.30 23.42
CA GLU A 14 14.19 -15.88 22.18
C GLU A 14 15.29 -15.03 21.53
N TYR A 15 15.09 -13.71 21.44
CA TYR A 15 15.91 -12.80 20.63
C TYR A 15 16.70 -11.78 21.47
N GLY A 16 16.60 -11.87 22.80
CA GLY A 16 17.39 -11.09 23.74
C GLY A 16 16.63 -9.97 24.45
N SER A 17 17.00 -9.75 25.70
CA SER A 17 16.45 -8.74 26.60
C SER A 17 16.93 -7.31 26.28
N ASN A 18 16.43 -6.32 27.03
CA ASN A 18 16.80 -4.91 26.91
C ASN A 18 16.56 -4.32 25.51
N GLY A 19 15.52 -4.79 24.82
CA GLY A 19 15.14 -4.30 23.50
C GLY A 19 15.96 -4.85 22.32
N LYS A 20 16.92 -5.77 22.54
CA LYS A 20 17.67 -6.43 21.46
C LYS A 20 16.76 -7.17 20.47
N TRP A 21 15.67 -7.76 20.95
CA TRP A 21 14.66 -8.38 20.10
C TRP A 21 14.08 -7.44 19.04
N LYS A 22 13.99 -6.13 19.31
CA LYS A 22 13.46 -5.14 18.35
C LYS A 22 14.38 -5.02 17.16
N THR A 23 15.69 -4.88 17.41
CA THR A 23 16.72 -4.79 16.37
C THR A 23 16.75 -6.07 15.55
N TYR A 24 16.67 -7.24 16.20
CA TYR A 24 16.58 -8.52 15.49
C TYR A 24 15.40 -8.58 14.53
N MET A 25 14.19 -8.23 15.01
CA MET A 25 12.98 -8.24 14.19
C MET A 25 13.03 -7.21 13.06
N CYS A 26 13.60 -6.03 13.33
CA CYS A 26 13.78 -4.98 12.32
C CYS A 26 14.69 -5.47 11.18
N ASN A 27 15.85 -6.03 11.52
CA ASN A 27 16.80 -6.56 10.54
C ASN A 27 16.19 -7.73 9.76
N LYS A 28 15.51 -8.66 10.45
CA LYS A 28 14.78 -9.76 9.80
C LYS A 28 13.72 -9.27 8.82
N TRP A 29 12.98 -8.23 9.18
CA TRP A 29 11.99 -7.63 8.30
C TRP A 29 12.65 -6.96 7.10
N PHE A 30 13.73 -6.21 7.31
CA PHE A 30 14.51 -5.57 6.24
C PHE A 30 15.09 -6.60 5.26
N ASP A 31 15.70 -7.67 5.76
CA ASP A 31 16.20 -8.77 4.93
C ASP A 31 15.06 -9.38 4.12
N ARG A 32 13.91 -9.64 4.75
CA ARG A 32 12.73 -10.19 4.06
C ARG A 32 12.21 -9.25 2.98
N GLU A 33 12.09 -7.95 3.24
CA GLU A 33 11.70 -6.94 2.24
C GLU A 33 12.63 -6.96 1.03
N THR A 34 13.92 -7.21 1.25
CA THR A 34 14.90 -7.26 0.15
C THR A 34 14.70 -8.48 -0.77
N PHE A 35 14.09 -9.55 -0.26
CA PHE A 35 13.81 -10.79 -1.02
C PHE A 35 12.36 -10.94 -1.47
N LEU A 36 11.45 -10.09 -0.97
CA LEU A 36 10.07 -10.08 -1.44
C LEU A 36 10.01 -9.49 -2.85
N ASP A 37 9.03 -9.93 -3.64
CA ASP A 37 8.74 -9.28 -4.91
C ASP A 37 8.60 -7.79 -4.68
N TYR A 38 9.24 -7.00 -5.54
CA TYR A 38 9.15 -5.55 -5.46
C TYR A 38 7.69 -5.18 -5.33
N PHE A 39 7.33 -4.43 -4.29
CA PHE A 39 5.96 -3.97 -4.10
C PHE A 39 5.37 -3.39 -5.41
N ALA A 40 6.20 -2.68 -6.18
CA ALA A 40 5.90 -2.14 -7.51
C ALA A 40 5.46 -3.17 -8.56
N THR A 41 5.86 -4.45 -8.47
CA THR A 41 5.39 -5.52 -9.38
C THR A 41 4.07 -6.13 -8.93
N THR A 42 3.70 -5.98 -7.67
CA THR A 42 2.40 -6.45 -7.13
C THR A 42 1.28 -5.45 -7.34
N VAL A 43 1.61 -4.17 -7.53
CA VAL A 43 0.65 -3.11 -7.84
C VAL A 43 0.29 -3.17 -9.31
N PHE A 44 -1.01 -3.14 -9.62
CA PHE A 44 -1.47 -2.99 -11.00
C PHE A 44 -0.96 -1.68 -11.58
N ARG A 45 -0.33 -1.76 -12.75
CA ARG A 45 0.11 -0.57 -13.49
C ARG A 45 -1.10 0.34 -13.75
N CYS A 46 -0.87 1.65 -13.62
CA CYS A 46 -1.87 2.65 -13.96
C CYS A 46 -2.35 2.44 -15.41
N PRO A 47 -3.65 2.68 -15.69
CA PRO A 47 -4.18 2.51 -17.02
C PRO A 47 -3.57 3.56 -17.96
N CYS A 48 -3.13 3.14 -19.15
CA CYS A 48 -2.55 4.06 -20.14
C CYS A 48 -3.57 5.05 -20.72
N THR A 49 -4.84 4.66 -20.77
CA THR A 49 -5.93 5.50 -21.27
C THR A 49 -7.15 5.42 -20.35
N MET A 50 -7.92 6.51 -20.32
CA MET A 50 -9.20 6.54 -19.60
C MET A 50 -10.16 5.46 -20.12
N LYS A 51 -10.18 5.23 -21.43
CA LYS A 51 -11.02 4.20 -22.06
C LYS A 51 -10.67 2.79 -21.58
N GLN A 52 -9.37 2.49 -21.41
CA GLN A 52 -8.94 1.22 -20.84
C GLN A 52 -9.48 1.02 -19.43
N ALA A 53 -9.37 2.05 -18.58
CA ALA A 53 -9.87 2.00 -17.21
C ALA A 53 -11.40 1.80 -17.14
N GLN A 54 -12.15 2.39 -18.08
CA GLN A 54 -13.61 2.25 -18.14
C GLN A 54 -14.08 0.86 -18.59
N LEU A 55 -13.29 0.18 -19.43
CA LEU A 55 -13.55 -1.18 -19.87
C LEU A 55 -13.15 -2.20 -18.80
N ASP A 56 -12.02 -1.97 -18.11
CA ASP A 56 -11.53 -2.81 -17.02
C ASP A 56 -12.10 -2.38 -15.65
N ARG A 57 -13.41 -2.58 -15.48
CA ARG A 57 -14.13 -2.24 -14.24
C ARG A 57 -13.82 -3.19 -13.07
N GLY A 58 -13.15 -4.31 -13.35
CA GLY A 58 -12.75 -5.28 -12.33
C GLY A 58 -11.53 -4.79 -11.55
N HIS A 59 -10.60 -4.12 -12.23
CA HIS A 59 -9.42 -3.55 -11.59
C HIS A 59 -9.58 -2.08 -11.22
N PHE A 60 -10.32 -1.31 -12.03
CA PHE A 60 -10.44 0.15 -11.84
C PHE A 60 -11.87 0.58 -11.56
N SER A 61 -12.00 1.55 -10.67
CA SER A 61 -13.26 2.20 -10.32
C SER A 61 -13.07 3.72 -10.38
N PRO A 62 -14.13 4.51 -10.68
CA PRO A 62 -14.04 5.96 -10.63
C PRO A 62 -13.73 6.43 -9.21
N ASP A 63 -12.86 7.42 -9.10
CA ASP A 63 -12.66 8.10 -7.82
C ASP A 63 -13.88 8.99 -7.52
N LEU A 64 -14.49 8.78 -6.36
CA LEU A 64 -15.66 9.55 -5.93
C LEU A 64 -15.30 11.01 -5.65
N GLN A 65 -14.06 11.28 -5.23
CA GLN A 65 -13.60 12.65 -4.93
C GLN A 65 -13.21 13.41 -6.20
N CYS A 66 -12.92 12.74 -7.32
CA CYS A 66 -12.54 13.39 -8.58
C CYS A 66 -13.22 12.68 -9.75
N ASN A 67 -14.56 12.73 -9.75
CA ASN A 67 -15.39 12.13 -10.77
C ASN A 67 -15.77 13.15 -11.88
N VAL A 68 -16.25 12.65 -13.02
CA VAL A 68 -16.64 13.49 -14.17
C VAL A 68 -17.86 14.39 -13.93
N ILE A 69 -18.68 14.08 -12.93
CA ILE A 69 -19.94 14.74 -12.62
C ILE A 69 -19.68 15.96 -11.72
N ASP A 70 -19.10 15.72 -10.54
CA ASP A 70 -18.80 16.75 -9.55
C ASP A 70 -17.57 17.57 -9.90
N ARG A 71 -16.57 16.96 -10.57
CA ARG A 71 -15.27 17.57 -10.93
C ARG A 71 -14.54 18.26 -9.77
N LYS A 72 -14.85 17.88 -8.53
CA LYS A 72 -14.27 18.46 -7.31
C LYS A 72 -12.97 17.77 -6.91
N CYS A 73 -11.99 17.77 -7.80
CA CYS A 73 -10.72 17.11 -7.53
C CYS A 73 -9.98 17.78 -6.37
N ASP A 74 -9.42 16.96 -5.47
CA ASP A 74 -8.67 17.42 -4.31
C ASP A 74 -7.45 18.27 -4.73
N THR A 75 -6.89 19.00 -3.77
CA THR A 75 -5.68 19.81 -3.89
C THR A 75 -4.51 19.09 -4.55
N PHE A 76 -4.39 17.77 -4.38
CA PHE A 76 -3.35 16.95 -5.01
C PHE A 76 -3.61 16.62 -6.50
N HIS A 77 -4.84 16.81 -6.98
CA HIS A 77 -5.27 16.50 -8.36
C HIS A 77 -5.87 17.73 -9.06
N ARG A 78 -5.37 18.93 -8.74
CA ARG A 78 -5.85 20.18 -9.36
C ARG A 78 -5.70 20.15 -10.89
N GLY A 79 -6.79 20.45 -11.58
CA GLY A 79 -6.85 20.45 -13.04
C GLY A 79 -7.17 19.09 -13.67
N ALA A 80 -7.25 18.01 -12.87
CA ALA A 80 -7.76 16.74 -13.37
C ALA A 80 -9.27 16.85 -13.68
N LEU A 81 -9.70 16.20 -14.76
CA LEU A 81 -11.12 16.13 -15.15
C LEU A 81 -11.80 14.86 -14.65
N HIS A 82 -11.01 13.80 -14.45
CA HIS A 82 -11.47 12.51 -13.98
C HIS A 82 -10.31 11.68 -13.44
N CYS A 83 -10.48 11.11 -12.26
CA CYS A 83 -9.57 10.12 -11.69
C CYS A 83 -10.24 8.75 -11.58
N VAL A 84 -9.41 7.73 -11.73
CA VAL A 84 -9.76 6.33 -11.50
C VAL A 84 -8.81 5.78 -10.45
N LYS A 85 -9.34 4.91 -9.57
CA LYS A 85 -8.60 4.23 -8.52
C LYS A 85 -8.67 2.73 -8.71
N THR A 86 -7.61 2.04 -8.31
CA THR A 86 -7.59 0.57 -8.28
C THR A 86 -8.43 0.04 -7.11
N GLY A 87 -9.18 -1.04 -7.34
CA GLY A 87 -9.95 -1.74 -6.30
C GLY A 87 -9.08 -2.49 -5.29
N ARG A 88 -7.79 -2.66 -5.59
CA ARG A 88 -6.76 -3.06 -4.63
C ARG A 88 -5.91 -1.83 -4.30
N PRO A 89 -6.35 -0.95 -3.39
CA PRO A 89 -5.45 0.02 -2.80
C PRO A 89 -4.43 -0.77 -1.97
N SER A 90 -3.15 -0.53 -2.26
CA SER A 90 -2.05 -0.92 -1.40
C SER A 90 -2.08 -0.19 -0.07
#